data_AF-A0A8B3KIU3-F1
#
_entry.id   AF-A0A8B3KIU3-F1
#
_cell.length_a   1.000
_cell.length_b   1.000
_cell.length_c   1.000
_cell.angle_alpha   90.00
_cell.angle_beta   90.00
_cell.angle_gamma   90.00
#
_symmetry.space_group_name_H-M   'P 1'
#
loop_
_entity.id
_entity.type
_entity.pdbx_description
1 polymer ?
#
loop_
_entity_poly.entity_id
_entity_poly.type
_entity_poly.pdbx_seq_one_letter_code
_entity_poly.pdbx_strand_id
1 'polypeptide(L)'
;MSVMHYLQDKTFQDIVKNLVLPLLSGIIIPLVKWFVQHYGYAPNIRKYRFEKIPVSEKESILARIDKLTKEPATKNTLVRIKYCYEQMGIYLPTWCCNKLICFISDRNISSVDNRLHCFLKYSFVGIFLDGKFTVNTRRVHKSYWMIAVFSVFSLCVQFTGGILTTMPFLSGSNTVLFMLFSLVYFIMIFLTVIFTCNLINEIRLAVQFGRLFEAWLKSERESPEQLALF
;
A
#
# COMPACT_ATOMS: atom_id res chain seq x y z
N MET A 1 38.91 28.83 -2.42
CA MET A 1 38.69 28.51 -1.00
C MET A 1 37.99 27.15 -0.96
N SER A 2 38.68 26.11 -0.51
CA SER A 2 38.33 24.70 -0.77
C SER A 2 37.15 24.24 0.08
N VAL A 3 36.17 23.56 -0.53
CA VAL A 3 34.99 22.94 0.10
C VAL A 3 35.35 22.02 1.28
N MET A 4 36.58 21.50 1.33
CA MET A 4 37.10 20.70 2.44
C MET A 4 37.20 21.47 3.78
N HIS A 5 37.33 22.81 3.76
CA HIS A 5 37.55 23.58 4.98
C HIS A 5 36.30 23.70 5.87
N TYR A 6 35.10 23.51 5.30
CA TYR A 6 33.82 23.52 6.04
C TYR A 6 33.53 22.22 6.78
N LEU A 7 34.03 21.08 6.29
CA LEU A 7 33.85 19.77 6.94
C LEU A 7 34.76 19.59 8.17
N GLN A 8 35.86 20.35 8.22
CA GLN A 8 36.85 20.35 9.30
C GLN A 8 36.60 21.46 10.34
N ASP A 9 35.58 22.29 10.12
CA ASP A 9 35.17 23.33 11.05
C ASP A 9 34.49 22.68 12.26
N LYS A 10 35.14 22.76 13.42
CA LYS A 10 34.65 22.19 14.69
C LYS A 10 33.25 22.70 15.02
N THR A 11 32.94 23.94 14.65
CA THR A 11 31.64 24.57 14.91
C THR A 11 30.52 23.91 14.09
N PHE A 12 30.79 23.52 12.84
CA PHE A 12 29.83 22.80 12.00
C PHE A 12 29.61 21.36 12.49
N GLN A 13 30.68 20.66 12.85
CA GLN A 13 30.62 19.32 13.45
C GLN A 13 29.82 19.33 14.77
N ASP A 14 30.02 20.35 15.62
CA ASP A 14 29.27 20.49 16.86
C ASP A 14 27.79 20.85 16.64
N ILE A 15 27.45 21.68 15.65
CA ILE A 15 26.04 21.95 15.30
C ILE A 15 25.34 20.68 14.79
N VAL A 16 25.99 19.91 13.92
CA VAL A 16 25.42 18.66 13.40
C VAL A 16 25.25 17.63 14.52
N LYS A 17 26.24 17.50 15.40
CA LYS A 17 26.24 16.48 16.46
C LYS A 17 25.36 16.85 17.66
N ASN A 18 25.29 18.14 18.02
CA ASN A 18 24.58 18.61 19.23
C ASN A 18 23.21 19.21 18.94
N LEU A 19 22.90 19.59 17.70
CA LEU A 19 21.59 20.14 17.33
C LEU A 19 20.87 19.25 16.33
N VAL A 20 21.48 18.91 15.20
CA VAL A 20 20.80 18.17 14.13
C VAL A 20 20.52 16.71 14.52
N LEU A 21 21.50 15.99 15.08
CA LEU A 21 21.33 14.61 15.52
C LEU A 21 20.27 14.45 16.65
N PRO A 22 20.28 15.30 17.70
CA PRO A 22 19.28 15.25 18.77
C PRO A 22 17.90 15.72 18.32
N LEU A 23 17.81 16.61 17.34
CA LEU A 23 16.53 17.07 16.80
C LEU A 23 15.93 16.04 15.83
N LEU A 24 16.77 15.38 15.01
CA LEU A 24 16.37 14.21 14.22
C LEU A 24 15.94 13.06 15.14
N SER A 25 16.70 12.74 16.19
CA SER A 25 16.35 11.65 17.11
C SER A 25 15.17 12.00 18.03
N GLY A 26 15.10 13.24 18.50
CA GLY A 26 14.10 13.73 19.45
C GLY A 26 12.78 14.16 18.80
N ILE A 27 12.74 14.39 17.49
CA ILE A 27 11.51 14.74 16.76
C ILE A 27 11.12 13.64 15.78
N ILE A 28 12.02 13.18 14.89
CA ILE A 28 11.66 12.20 13.85
C ILE A 28 11.34 10.85 14.47
N ILE A 29 12.14 10.34 15.42
CA ILE A 29 11.84 9.03 16.05
C ILE A 29 10.48 9.04 16.75
N PRO A 30 10.14 10.02 17.61
CA PRO A 30 8.81 10.06 18.20
C PRO A 30 7.71 10.37 17.18
N LEU A 31 7.95 11.15 16.13
CA LEU A 31 6.96 11.32 15.05
C LEU A 31 6.72 10.01 14.31
N VAL A 32 7.77 9.29 13.92
CA VAL A 32 7.68 7.98 13.26
C VAL A 32 7.01 6.98 14.20
N LYS A 33 7.38 6.94 15.48
CA LYS A 33 6.78 6.06 16.48
C LYS A 33 5.31 6.40 16.73
N TRP A 34 4.97 7.68 16.85
CA TRP A 34 3.59 8.17 16.97
C TRP A 34 2.79 7.85 15.72
N PHE A 35 3.36 8.04 14.52
CA PHE A 35 2.72 7.70 13.25
C PHE A 35 2.50 6.19 13.14
N VAL A 36 3.48 5.38 13.52
CA VAL A 36 3.38 3.91 13.60
C VAL A 36 2.42 3.47 14.71
N GLN A 37 2.16 4.25 15.75
CA GLN A 37 1.21 3.89 16.80
C GLN A 37 -0.23 4.33 16.46
N HIS A 38 -0.42 5.53 15.88
CA HIS A 38 -1.73 6.07 15.50
C HIS A 38 -2.22 5.56 14.15
N TYR A 39 -1.31 5.36 13.19
CA TYR A 39 -1.59 4.81 11.87
C TYR A 39 -1.05 3.39 11.71
N GLY A 40 -0.66 2.77 12.83
CA GLY A 40 -0.16 1.40 13.01
C GLY A 40 -1.10 0.28 12.61
N TYR A 41 -1.85 0.43 11.54
CA TYR A 41 -1.97 -0.66 10.61
C TYR A 41 -0.72 -0.62 9.75
N ALA A 42 0.41 -1.12 10.27
CA ALA A 42 1.37 -1.73 9.36
C ALA A 42 0.53 -2.68 8.51
N PRO A 43 0.36 -2.48 7.19
CA PRO A 43 -0.47 -3.36 6.40
C PRO A 43 0.09 -4.74 6.65
N ASN A 44 -0.68 -5.62 7.32
CA ASN A 44 -0.24 -6.96 7.68
C ASN A 44 0.52 -7.49 6.48
N ILE A 45 1.84 -7.64 6.62
CA ILE A 45 2.68 -8.02 5.48
C ILE A 45 2.10 -9.35 5.04
N ARG A 46 1.38 -9.33 3.91
CA ARG A 46 0.59 -10.46 3.45
C ARG A 46 1.55 -11.61 3.21
N LYS A 47 1.56 -12.58 4.14
CA LYS A 47 2.45 -13.75 4.06
C LYS A 47 2.22 -14.49 2.76
N TYR A 48 0.94 -14.66 2.42
CA TYR A 48 0.50 -15.29 1.19
C TYR A 48 -0.04 -14.23 0.22
N ARG A 49 0.25 -14.41 -1.06
CA ARG A 49 -0.15 -13.51 -2.13
C ARG A 49 -0.95 -14.29 -3.16
N PHE A 50 -2.22 -13.92 -3.35
CA PHE A 50 -3.15 -14.64 -4.21
C PHE A 50 -2.56 -14.91 -5.61
N GLU A 51 -1.91 -13.94 -6.22
CA GLU A 51 -1.30 -14.09 -7.55
C GLU A 51 -0.10 -15.06 -7.59
N LYS A 52 0.57 -15.29 -6.46
CA LYS A 52 1.78 -16.14 -6.37
C LYS A 52 1.48 -17.59 -6.03
N ILE A 53 0.27 -17.89 -5.58
CA ILE A 53 -0.10 -19.25 -5.18
C ILE A 53 -0.43 -20.06 -6.45
N PRO A 54 0.15 -21.26 -6.61
CA PRO A 54 -0.16 -22.16 -7.72
C PRO A 54 -1.66 -22.46 -7.84
N VAL A 55 -2.12 -22.71 -9.06
CA VAL A 55 -3.54 -23.02 -9.33
C VAL A 55 -3.98 -24.30 -8.60
N SER A 56 -3.16 -25.36 -8.62
CA SER A 56 -3.44 -26.61 -7.92
C SER A 56 -3.61 -26.42 -6.40
N GLU A 57 -2.81 -25.54 -5.79
CA GLU A 57 -2.94 -25.22 -4.37
C GLU A 57 -4.23 -24.44 -4.11
N LYS A 58 -4.58 -23.45 -4.95
CA LYS A 58 -5.86 -22.72 -4.87
C LYS A 58 -7.05 -23.68 -4.97
N GLU A 59 -7.04 -24.60 -5.93
CA GLU A 59 -8.09 -25.60 -6.11
C GLU A 59 -8.23 -26.50 -4.86
N SER A 60 -7.10 -26.96 -4.30
CA SER A 60 -7.11 -27.77 -3.08
C SER A 60 -7.70 -27.02 -1.87
N ILE A 61 -7.39 -25.72 -1.75
CA ILE A 61 -7.90 -24.85 -0.68
C ILE A 61 -9.41 -24.63 -0.87
N LEU A 62 -9.87 -24.38 -2.10
CA LEU A 62 -11.29 -24.20 -2.41
C LEU A 62 -12.08 -25.49 -2.14
N ALA A 63 -11.56 -26.66 -2.51
CA ALA A 63 -12.18 -27.95 -2.19
C ALA A 63 -12.28 -28.18 -0.66
N ARG A 64 -11.27 -27.75 0.10
CA ARG A 64 -11.29 -27.78 1.56
C ARG A 64 -12.36 -26.84 2.14
N ILE A 65 -12.51 -25.66 1.57
CA ILE A 65 -13.56 -24.70 1.97
C ILE A 65 -14.95 -25.28 1.70
N ASP A 66 -15.18 -25.88 0.53
CA ASP A 66 -16.46 -26.53 0.21
C ASP A 66 -16.81 -27.64 1.21
N LYS A 67 -15.84 -28.50 1.54
CA LYS A 67 -16.01 -29.53 2.58
C LYS A 67 -16.36 -28.93 3.94
N LEU A 68 -15.64 -27.89 4.37
CA LEU A 68 -15.89 -27.22 5.66
C LEU A 68 -17.24 -26.51 5.70
N THR A 69 -17.75 -26.05 4.55
CA THR A 69 -19.05 -25.35 4.47
C THR A 69 -20.23 -26.33 4.64
N LYS A 70 -20.01 -27.62 4.36
CA LYS A 70 -20.98 -28.70 4.58
C LYS A 70 -21.01 -29.20 6.04
N GLU A 71 -20.05 -28.82 6.87
CA GLU A 71 -20.02 -29.14 8.30
C GLU A 71 -20.94 -28.19 9.10
N PRO A 72 -21.39 -28.58 10.31
CA PRO A 72 -22.15 -27.68 11.18
C PRO A 72 -21.42 -26.35 11.41
N ALA A 73 -22.15 -25.25 11.29
CA ALA A 73 -21.62 -23.90 11.43
C ALA A 73 -21.25 -23.59 12.89
N THR A 74 -20.09 -24.07 13.33
CA THR A 74 -19.50 -23.74 14.63
C THR A 74 -18.50 -22.58 14.49
N LYS A 75 -18.20 -21.90 15.61
CA LYS A 75 -17.12 -20.88 15.65
C LYS A 75 -15.78 -21.44 15.15
N ASN A 76 -15.49 -22.71 15.46
CA ASN A 76 -14.27 -23.39 15.00
C ASN A 76 -14.26 -23.58 13.48
N THR A 77 -15.38 -24.02 12.90
CA THR A 77 -15.54 -24.18 11.44
C THR A 77 -15.32 -22.84 10.71
N LEU A 78 -15.92 -21.75 11.21
CA LEU A 78 -15.74 -20.41 10.64
C LEU A 78 -14.28 -19.92 10.68
N VAL A 79 -13.57 -20.21 11.77
CA VAL A 79 -12.14 -19.88 11.90
C VAL A 79 -11.30 -20.69 10.91
N ARG A 80 -11.60 -21.99 10.73
CA ARG A 80 -10.91 -22.84 9.74
C ARG A 80 -11.12 -22.35 8.31
N ILE A 81 -12.34 -21.96 7.96
CA ILE A 81 -12.66 -21.37 6.64
C ILE A 81 -11.87 -20.06 6.47
N LYS A 82 -11.84 -19.20 7.49
CA LYS A 82 -11.05 -17.96 7.46
C LYS A 82 -9.57 -18.23 7.18
N TYR A 83 -8.96 -19.19 7.88
CA TYR A 83 -7.56 -19.55 7.64
C TYR A 83 -7.31 -20.07 6.22
N CYS A 84 -8.26 -20.80 5.62
CA CYS A 84 -8.14 -21.24 4.24
C CYS A 84 -8.06 -20.02 3.28
N TYR A 85 -8.89 -19.00 3.48
CA TYR A 85 -8.81 -17.77 2.69
C TYR A 85 -7.51 -16.99 2.89
N GLU A 86 -7.01 -16.91 4.13
CA GLU A 86 -5.73 -16.28 4.41
C GLU A 86 -4.55 -17.04 3.79
N GLN A 87 -4.59 -18.38 3.77
CA GLN A 87 -3.64 -19.22 3.04
C GLN A 87 -3.68 -18.95 1.55
N MET A 88 -4.86 -18.67 1.00
CA MET A 88 -5.04 -18.23 -0.38
C MET A 88 -4.61 -16.76 -0.62
N GLY A 89 -4.15 -16.04 0.41
CA GLY A 89 -3.73 -14.64 0.30
C GLY A 89 -4.86 -13.61 0.26
N ILE A 90 -6.08 -14.01 0.66
CA ILE A 90 -7.26 -13.14 0.78
C ILE A 90 -7.53 -12.86 2.25
N TYR A 91 -7.24 -11.63 2.68
CA TYR A 91 -7.36 -11.19 4.08
C TYR A 91 -8.60 -10.30 4.26
N LEU A 92 -9.77 -10.84 3.94
CA LEU A 92 -11.08 -10.17 4.03
C LEU A 92 -12.01 -10.95 4.99
N PRO A 93 -13.13 -10.37 5.44
CA PRO A 93 -14.15 -11.12 6.17
C PRO A 93 -14.65 -12.32 5.37
N THR A 94 -14.93 -13.45 6.03
CA THR A 94 -15.28 -14.72 5.39
C THR A 94 -16.43 -14.61 4.39
N TRP A 95 -17.51 -13.88 4.73
CA TRP A 95 -18.64 -13.66 3.83
C TRP A 95 -18.21 -12.94 2.54
N CYS A 96 -17.29 -11.98 2.65
CA CYS A 96 -16.78 -11.20 1.53
C CYS A 96 -15.85 -12.05 0.68
N CYS A 97 -15.04 -12.93 1.29
CA CYS A 97 -14.23 -13.89 0.57
C CYS A 97 -15.09 -14.82 -0.30
N ASN A 98 -16.15 -15.42 0.27
CA ASN A 98 -17.07 -16.28 -0.47
C ASN A 98 -17.64 -15.54 -1.69
N LYS A 99 -18.19 -14.35 -1.49
CA LYS A 99 -18.77 -13.53 -2.58
C LYS A 99 -17.73 -13.07 -3.60
N LEU A 100 -16.51 -12.79 -3.16
CA LEU A 100 -15.41 -12.43 -4.05
C LEU A 100 -15.03 -13.60 -4.98
N ILE A 101 -15.02 -14.84 -4.48
CA ILE A 101 -14.76 -16.03 -5.29
C ILE A 101 -15.87 -16.25 -6.31
N CYS A 102 -17.15 -16.11 -5.91
CA CYS A 102 -18.27 -16.14 -6.85
C CYS A 102 -18.11 -15.06 -7.93
N PHE A 103 -17.82 -13.82 -7.56
CA PHE A 103 -17.59 -12.73 -8.51
C PHE A 103 -16.45 -13.00 -9.49
N ILE A 104 -15.33 -13.55 -9.00
CA ILE A 104 -14.18 -13.94 -9.83
C ILE A 104 -14.60 -15.00 -10.85
N SER A 105 -15.38 -15.99 -10.43
CA SER A 105 -15.92 -17.04 -11.30
C SER A 105 -16.87 -16.45 -12.35
N ASP A 106 -17.89 -15.70 -11.92
CA ASP A 106 -18.94 -15.14 -12.79
C ASP A 106 -18.39 -14.20 -13.86
N ARG A 107 -17.38 -13.42 -13.51
CA ARG A 107 -16.74 -12.47 -14.43
C ARG A 107 -15.52 -13.06 -15.15
N ASN A 108 -15.23 -14.34 -14.95
CA ASN A 108 -14.07 -15.04 -15.49
C ASN A 108 -12.75 -14.25 -15.28
N ILE A 109 -12.57 -13.73 -14.06
CA ILE A 109 -11.41 -12.91 -13.71
C ILE A 109 -10.21 -13.82 -13.49
N SER A 110 -9.15 -13.57 -14.24
CA SER A 110 -7.91 -14.33 -14.09
C SER A 110 -7.28 -14.10 -12.72
N SER A 111 -6.65 -15.14 -12.15
CA SER A 111 -5.96 -15.02 -10.85
C SER A 111 -4.73 -14.12 -10.88
N VAL A 112 -4.27 -13.73 -12.07
CA VAL A 112 -3.19 -12.75 -12.29
C VAL A 112 -3.70 -11.36 -12.68
N ASP A 113 -5.02 -11.10 -12.62
CA ASP A 113 -5.57 -9.77 -12.90
C ASP A 113 -4.98 -8.72 -11.93
N ASN A 114 -4.38 -7.69 -12.50
CA ASN A 114 -3.67 -6.66 -11.74
C ASN A 114 -4.62 -5.83 -10.84
N ARG A 115 -5.88 -5.63 -11.25
CA ARG A 115 -6.88 -4.91 -10.46
C ARG A 115 -7.30 -5.71 -9.24
N LEU A 116 -7.45 -7.03 -9.39
CA LEU A 116 -7.68 -7.94 -8.27
C LEU A 116 -6.50 -7.92 -7.29
N HIS A 117 -5.27 -8.02 -7.81
CA HIS A 117 -4.07 -7.91 -6.98
C HIS A 117 -4.05 -6.60 -6.17
N CYS A 118 -4.26 -5.47 -6.84
CA CYS A 118 -4.29 -4.16 -6.21
C CYS A 118 -5.41 -4.04 -5.17
N PHE A 119 -6.60 -4.59 -5.45
CA PHE A 119 -7.71 -4.62 -4.50
C PHE A 119 -7.37 -5.40 -3.23
N LEU A 120 -6.78 -6.59 -3.37
CA LEU A 120 -6.34 -7.40 -2.23
C LEU A 120 -5.16 -6.74 -1.48
N LYS A 121 -4.31 -5.98 -2.17
CA LYS A 121 -3.22 -5.18 -1.56
C LYS A 121 -3.75 -4.02 -0.74
N TYR A 122 -4.75 -3.33 -1.27
CA TYR A 122 -5.34 -2.13 -0.69
C TYR A 122 -6.77 -2.40 -0.22
N SER A 123 -6.95 -3.43 0.62
CA SER A 123 -8.25 -3.81 1.16
C SER A 123 -8.93 -2.69 1.95
N PHE A 124 -8.17 -1.71 2.44
CA PHE A 124 -8.70 -0.51 3.10
C PHE A 124 -9.66 0.29 2.21
N VAL A 125 -9.59 0.13 0.88
CA VAL A 125 -10.49 0.75 -0.11
C VAL A 125 -11.94 0.34 0.13
N GLY A 126 -12.19 -0.83 0.75
CA GLY A 126 -13.51 -1.31 1.10
C GLY A 126 -13.97 -0.92 2.50
N ILE A 127 -15.29 -0.75 2.65
CA ILE A 127 -16.01 -0.92 3.92
C ILE A 127 -16.72 -2.26 3.86
N PHE A 128 -16.45 -3.11 4.84
CA PHE A 128 -17.04 -4.44 4.97
C PHE A 128 -18.02 -4.41 6.15
N LEU A 129 -19.29 -4.19 5.87
CA LEU A 129 -20.38 -4.35 6.82
C LEU A 129 -21.00 -5.73 6.60
N ASP A 130 -21.68 -6.28 7.61
CA ASP A 130 -22.29 -7.61 7.49
C ASP A 130 -23.19 -7.69 6.26
N GLY A 131 -22.80 -8.52 5.28
CA GLY A 131 -23.52 -8.70 4.02
C GLY A 131 -23.50 -7.50 3.05
N LYS A 132 -22.68 -6.46 3.30
CA LYS A 132 -22.58 -5.29 2.41
C LYS A 132 -21.16 -4.82 2.26
N PHE A 133 -20.73 -4.71 1.01
CA PHE A 133 -19.48 -4.08 0.61
C PHE A 133 -19.78 -2.74 -0.05
N THR A 134 -19.00 -1.71 0.28
CA THR A 134 -19.00 -0.42 -0.44
C THR A 134 -17.60 0.14 -0.51
N VAL A 135 -17.29 0.89 -1.58
CA VAL A 135 -16.00 1.58 -1.67
C VAL A 135 -15.96 2.77 -0.71
N ASN A 136 -14.96 2.81 0.16
CA ASN A 136 -14.71 3.89 1.11
C ASN A 136 -14.09 5.11 0.43
N THR A 137 -14.90 5.92 -0.24
CA THR A 137 -14.45 7.12 -0.95
C THR A 137 -13.68 8.09 -0.04
N ARG A 138 -14.10 8.25 1.22
CA ARG A 138 -13.43 9.10 2.21
C ARG A 138 -12.02 8.62 2.52
N ARG A 139 -11.84 7.32 2.77
CA ARG A 139 -10.52 6.74 3.07
C ARG A 139 -9.62 6.74 1.84
N VAL A 140 -10.17 6.44 0.65
CA VAL A 140 -9.45 6.54 -0.63
C VAL A 140 -8.95 7.96 -0.86
N HIS A 141 -9.81 8.97 -0.70
CA HIS A 141 -9.43 10.37 -0.85
C HIS A 141 -8.35 10.78 0.16
N LYS A 142 -8.49 10.38 1.43
CA LYS A 142 -7.46 10.59 2.46
C LYS A 142 -6.13 9.95 2.06
N SER A 143 -6.13 8.74 1.51
CA SER A 143 -4.92 8.07 1.03
C SER A 143 -4.25 8.83 -0.12
N TYR A 144 -5.01 9.29 -1.10
CA TYR A 144 -4.45 10.14 -2.17
C TYR A 144 -3.86 11.44 -1.62
N TRP A 145 -4.55 12.09 -0.69
CA TRP A 145 -4.06 13.31 -0.06
C TRP A 145 -2.77 13.07 0.73
N MET A 146 -2.69 11.99 1.51
CA MET A 146 -1.46 11.60 2.22
C MET A 146 -0.29 11.33 1.26
N ILE A 147 -0.55 10.62 0.15
CA ILE A 147 0.47 10.38 -0.89
C ILE A 147 0.93 11.69 -1.50
N ALA A 148 0.01 12.60 -1.84
CA ALA A 148 0.35 13.90 -2.43
C ALA A 148 1.21 14.74 -1.49
N VAL A 149 0.80 14.88 -0.22
CA VAL A 149 1.55 15.63 0.80
C VAL A 149 2.94 15.04 1.00
N PHE A 150 3.04 13.71 1.15
CA PHE A 150 4.33 13.04 1.31
C PHE A 150 5.24 13.23 0.10
N SER A 151 4.67 13.16 -1.11
CA SER A 151 5.42 13.33 -2.36
C SER A 151 5.97 14.74 -2.51
N VAL A 152 5.13 15.76 -2.26
CA VAL A 152 5.55 17.17 -2.29
C VAL A 152 6.65 17.41 -1.26
N PHE A 153 6.46 16.93 -0.03
CA PHE A 153 7.47 17.05 1.03
C PHE A 153 8.79 16.39 0.64
N SER A 154 8.75 15.16 0.11
CA SER A 154 9.94 14.43 -0.35
C SER A 154 10.68 15.17 -1.46
N LEU A 155 9.94 15.69 -2.45
CA LEU A 155 10.51 16.47 -3.56
C LEU A 155 11.17 17.77 -3.05
N CYS A 156 10.54 18.49 -2.12
CA CYS A 156 11.14 19.69 -1.52
C CYS A 156 12.45 19.38 -0.80
N VAL A 157 12.49 18.30 -0.02
CA VAL A 157 13.70 17.87 0.68
C VAL A 157 14.80 17.49 -0.30
N GLN A 158 14.48 16.70 -1.33
CA GLN A 158 15.45 16.28 -2.35
C GLN A 158 15.97 17.46 -3.16
N PHE A 159 15.10 18.40 -3.54
CA PHE A 159 15.49 19.58 -4.29
C PHE A 159 16.39 20.50 -3.47
N THR A 160 16.00 20.80 -2.23
CA THR A 160 16.78 21.66 -1.32
C THR A 160 18.11 21.01 -0.97
N GLY A 161 18.10 19.72 -0.63
CA GLY A 161 19.32 18.93 -0.38
C GLY A 161 20.22 18.88 -1.61
N GLY A 162 19.65 18.74 -2.80
CA GLY A 162 20.36 18.76 -4.08
C GLY A 162 21.08 20.08 -4.30
N ILE A 163 20.40 21.21 -4.16
CA ILE A 163 21.01 22.54 -4.26
C ILE A 163 22.13 22.71 -3.24
N LEU A 164 21.86 22.45 -1.96
CA LEU A 164 22.84 22.62 -0.87
C LEU A 164 24.09 21.75 -1.07
N THR A 165 23.91 20.54 -1.61
CA THR A 165 25.02 19.61 -1.87
C THR A 165 25.81 20.02 -3.12
N THR A 166 25.15 20.48 -4.18
CA THR A 166 25.79 20.73 -5.49
C THR A 166 26.41 22.12 -5.62
N MET A 167 25.81 23.15 -5.01
CA MET A 167 26.27 24.55 -5.12
C MET A 167 27.73 24.78 -4.69
N PRO A 168 28.26 24.15 -3.62
CA PRO A 168 29.67 24.28 -3.27
C PRO A 168 30.62 23.78 -4.38
N PHE A 169 30.27 22.70 -5.08
CA PHE A 169 31.08 22.18 -6.19
C PHE A 169 31.05 23.07 -7.43
N LEU A 170 29.91 23.72 -7.70
CA LEU A 170 29.79 24.70 -8.77
C LEU A 170 30.66 25.93 -8.48
N SER A 171 30.56 26.49 -7.27
CA SER A 171 31.36 27.64 -6.85
C SER A 171 32.87 27.34 -6.77
N GLY A 172 33.22 26.10 -6.42
CA GLY A 172 34.60 25.61 -6.37
C GLY A 172 35.18 25.17 -7.71
N SER A 173 34.46 25.34 -8.83
CA SER A 173 34.85 24.90 -10.19
C SER A 173 35.18 23.40 -10.31
N ASN A 174 34.65 22.57 -9.42
CA ASN A 174 34.80 21.11 -9.45
C ASN A 174 33.67 20.47 -10.28
N THR A 175 33.73 20.66 -11.60
CA THR A 175 32.67 20.27 -12.55
C THR A 175 32.31 18.79 -12.49
N VAL A 176 33.29 17.90 -12.27
CA VAL A 176 33.05 16.45 -12.21
C VAL A 176 32.13 16.08 -11.03
N LEU A 177 32.44 16.59 -9.83
CA LEU A 177 31.64 16.33 -8.63
C LEU A 177 30.26 17.01 -8.72
N PHE A 178 30.20 18.22 -9.26
CA PHE A 178 28.94 18.90 -9.53
C PHE A 178 28.01 18.07 -10.42
N MET A 179 28.53 17.55 -11.54
CA MET A 179 27.76 16.72 -12.47
C MET A 179 27.32 15.39 -11.84
N LEU A 180 28.22 14.74 -11.09
CA LEU A 180 27.93 13.47 -10.41
C LEU A 180 26.79 13.62 -9.39
N PHE A 181 26.90 14.57 -8.46
CA PHE A 181 25.88 14.78 -7.43
C PHE A 181 24.56 15.27 -8.04
N SER A 182 24.60 16.14 -9.05
CA SER A 182 23.39 16.59 -9.77
C SER A 182 22.66 15.42 -10.42
N LEU A 183 23.40 14.48 -11.05
CA LEU A 183 22.83 13.28 -11.64
C LEU A 183 22.16 12.38 -10.58
N VAL A 184 22.81 12.18 -9.44
CA VAL A 184 22.23 11.38 -8.33
C VAL A 184 20.92 11.99 -7.86
N TYR A 185 20.87 13.29 -7.58
CA TYR A 185 19.65 13.96 -7.14
C TYR A 185 18.56 13.94 -8.23
N PHE A 186 18.93 14.10 -9.50
CA PHE A 186 17.99 13.97 -10.61
C PHE A 186 17.35 12.57 -10.66
N ILE A 187 18.15 11.50 -10.53
CA ILE A 187 17.67 10.13 -10.48
C ILE A 187 16.74 9.92 -9.27
N MET A 188 17.10 10.42 -8.09
CA MET A 188 16.27 10.30 -6.89
C MET A 188 14.91 10.99 -7.04
N ILE A 189 14.89 12.20 -7.60
CA ILE A 189 13.65 12.94 -7.90
C ILE A 189 12.79 12.14 -8.88
N PHE A 190 13.40 11.65 -9.96
CA PHE A 190 12.70 10.87 -10.98
C PHE A 190 12.09 9.58 -10.39
N LEU A 191 12.85 8.84 -9.58
CA LEU A 191 12.36 7.64 -8.89
C LEU A 191 11.20 7.96 -7.93
N THR A 192 11.28 9.08 -7.22
CA THR A 192 10.21 9.54 -6.32
C THR A 192 8.92 9.81 -7.09
N VAL A 193 9.00 10.51 -8.23
CA VAL A 193 7.83 10.77 -9.09
C VAL A 193 7.24 9.46 -9.62
N ILE A 194 8.06 8.55 -10.13
CA ILE A 194 7.60 7.23 -10.60
C ILE A 194 6.90 6.46 -9.49
N PHE A 195 7.51 6.40 -8.31
CA PHE A 195 6.96 5.70 -7.16
C PHE A 195 5.60 6.26 -6.75
N THR A 196 5.47 7.57 -6.67
CA THR A 196 4.20 8.25 -6.39
C THR A 196 3.14 7.94 -7.43
N CYS A 197 3.48 8.02 -8.72
CA CYS A 197 2.55 7.72 -9.80
C CYS A 197 2.07 6.26 -9.76
N ASN A 198 3.00 5.33 -9.49
CA ASN A 198 2.69 3.91 -9.34
C ASN A 198 1.73 3.66 -8.17
N LEU A 199 1.99 4.25 -7.00
CA LEU A 199 1.09 4.12 -5.84
C LEU A 199 -0.32 4.65 -6.14
N ILE A 200 -0.43 5.81 -6.79
CA ILE A 200 -1.71 6.38 -7.18
C ILE A 200 -2.45 5.45 -8.16
N ASN A 201 -1.73 4.90 -9.15
CA ASN A 201 -2.29 3.99 -10.14
C ASN A 201 -2.76 2.68 -9.51
N GLU A 202 -1.98 2.08 -8.60
CA GLU A 202 -2.39 0.85 -7.92
C GLU A 202 -3.65 1.07 -7.07
N ILE A 203 -3.75 2.17 -6.32
CA ILE A 203 -4.97 2.50 -5.57
C ILE A 203 -6.16 2.72 -6.53
N ARG A 204 -5.93 3.37 -7.68
CA ARG A 204 -6.97 3.57 -8.69
C ARG A 204 -7.49 2.23 -9.23
N LEU A 205 -6.60 1.27 -9.53
CA LEU A 205 -6.98 -0.07 -9.98
C LEU A 205 -7.74 -0.83 -8.89
N ALA A 206 -7.32 -0.70 -7.63
CA ALA A 206 -8.04 -1.28 -6.48
C ALA A 206 -9.46 -0.71 -6.35
N VAL A 207 -9.63 0.61 -6.52
CA VAL A 207 -10.94 1.28 -6.50
C VAL A 207 -11.80 0.83 -7.68
N GLN A 208 -11.25 0.70 -8.89
CA GLN A 208 -11.98 0.20 -10.05
C GLN A 208 -12.51 -1.21 -9.81
N PHE A 209 -11.66 -2.12 -9.32
CA PHE A 209 -12.10 -3.47 -8.95
C PHE A 209 -13.19 -3.45 -7.89
N GLY A 210 -12.98 -2.67 -6.82
CA GLY A 210 -13.95 -2.52 -5.74
C GLY A 210 -15.31 -2.04 -6.25
N ARG A 211 -15.35 -1.06 -7.16
CA ARG A 211 -16.62 -0.59 -7.76
C ARG A 211 -17.31 -1.65 -8.60
N LEU A 212 -16.55 -2.44 -9.38
CA LEU A 212 -17.11 -3.55 -10.14
C LEU A 212 -17.71 -4.61 -9.22
N PHE A 213 -16.99 -4.95 -8.14
CA PHE A 213 -17.46 -5.90 -7.14
C PHE A 213 -18.69 -5.38 -6.38
N GLU A 214 -18.71 -4.11 -5.99
CA GLU A 214 -19.87 -3.46 -5.36
C GLU A 214 -21.10 -3.48 -6.28
N ALA A 215 -20.93 -3.18 -7.56
CA ALA A 215 -22.02 -3.19 -8.53
C ALA A 215 -22.60 -4.61 -8.71
N TRP A 216 -21.73 -5.62 -8.81
CA TRP A 216 -22.18 -7.02 -8.89
C TRP A 216 -22.90 -7.48 -7.61
N LEU A 217 -22.43 -7.07 -6.42
CA LEU A 217 -23.12 -7.36 -5.16
C LEU A 217 -24.48 -6.68 -5.01
N LYS A 218 -24.73 -5.60 -5.74
CA LYS A 218 -26.05 -4.96 -5.80
C LYS A 218 -26.97 -5.72 -6.76
N SER A 219 -26.50 -6.03 -7.96
CA SER A 219 -27.29 -6.81 -8.94
C SER A 219 -27.67 -8.19 -8.42
N GLU A 220 -26.77 -8.86 -7.68
CA GLU A 220 -27.03 -10.17 -7.08
C GLU A 220 -28.15 -10.12 -6.03
N ARG A 221 -28.27 -9.03 -5.28
CA ARG A 221 -29.34 -8.82 -4.29
C ARG A 221 -30.69 -8.48 -4.93
N GLU A 222 -30.65 -7.81 -6.07
CA GLU A 222 -31.83 -7.39 -6.83
C GLU A 222 -32.31 -8.50 -7.79
N SER A 223 -31.58 -9.63 -7.85
CA SER A 223 -31.95 -10.82 -8.62
C SER A 223 -33.29 -11.41 -8.13
N PRO A 224 -34.25 -11.70 -9.03
CA PRO A 224 -35.56 -12.22 -8.66
C PRO A 224 -35.52 -13.57 -7.92
N GLU A 225 -34.43 -14.34 -8.04
CA GLU A 225 -34.25 -15.61 -7.31
C GLU A 225 -34.02 -15.40 -5.80
N GLN A 226 -33.49 -14.26 -5.36
CA GLN A 226 -33.35 -13.94 -3.92
C GLN A 226 -34.59 -13.25 -3.34
N LEU A 227 -35.36 -12.53 -4.17
CA LEU A 227 -36.65 -11.93 -3.79
C LEU A 227 -37.75 -12.99 -3.57
N ALA A 228 -37.61 -14.19 -4.14
CA ALA A 228 -38.52 -15.32 -3.92
C ALA A 228 -38.27 -16.08 -2.60
N LEU A 229 -37.22 -15.71 -1.85
CA LEU A 229 -36.86 -16.30 -0.55
C LEU A 229 -37.18 -15.38 0.65
N PHE A 230 -37.87 -14.25 0.41
CA PHE A 230 -38.42 -13.35 1.43
C PHE A 230 -39.94 -13.34 1.41
#